data_AF-G0MV74-F1
#
_entry.id   AF-G0MV74-F1
#
_cell.length_a   1.000
_cell.length_b   1.000
_cell.length_c   1.000
_cell.angle_alpha   90.00
_cell.angle_beta   90.00
_cell.angle_gamma   90.00
#
_symmetry.space_group_name_H-M   'P 1'
#
loop_
_entity.id
_entity.type
_entity.pdbx_description
1 polymer ?
#
loop_
_entity_poly.entity_id
_entity_poly.type
_entity_poly.pdbx_seq_one_letter_code
_entity_poly.pdbx_strand_id
1 'polypeptide(L)'
;MASTIYRLITIVSLLSLIHCAYSAAQHRFYLRLTEQPFVSLPADVVAQTVISLVALIYGTSFLANPFQYIKKDQHHDRTCDEALNCPSFITFDNRAKAMSPEFAMLRTLKQQQRLRQNSSRSTHSGRVSEAIHSSESTDSQE
;
A
#
# COMPACT_ATOMS: atom_id res chain seq x y z
N MET A 1 -11.89 -0.26 -21.10
CA MET A 1 -13.03 -0.18 -22.04
C MET A 1 -13.98 -1.37 -21.89
N ALA A 2 -13.54 -2.62 -22.10
CA ALA A 2 -14.43 -3.80 -22.06
C ALA A 2 -15.19 -4.00 -20.73
N SER A 3 -14.53 -3.88 -19.58
CA SER A 3 -15.19 -4.00 -18.26
C SER A 3 -16.30 -2.95 -18.06
N THR A 4 -16.11 -1.72 -18.55
CA THR A 4 -17.11 -0.66 -18.47
C THR A 4 -18.34 -1.01 -19.30
N ILE A 5 -18.16 -1.59 -20.49
CA ILE A 5 -19.26 -2.01 -21.38
C ILE A 5 -20.10 -3.10 -20.70
N TYR A 6 -19.47 -4.13 -20.12
CA TYR A 6 -20.20 -5.18 -19.39
C TYR A 6 -20.96 -4.64 -18.19
N ARG A 7 -20.37 -3.69 -17.44
CA ARG A 7 -21.06 -2.98 -16.34
C ARG A 7 -22.28 -2.22 -16.84
N LEU A 8 -22.16 -1.49 -17.96
CA LEU A 8 -23.31 -0.78 -18.55
C LEU A 8 -24.40 -1.75 -18.98
N ILE A 9 -24.05 -2.85 -19.65
CA ILE A 9 -25.00 -3.90 -20.05
C ILE A 9 -25.72 -4.47 -18.83
N THR A 10 -25.02 -4.75 -17.72
CA THR A 10 -25.66 -5.24 -16.49
C THR A 10 -26.64 -4.24 -15.90
N ILE A 11 -26.30 -2.95 -15.87
CA ILE A 11 -27.17 -1.89 -15.34
C ILE A 11 -28.42 -1.75 -16.19
N VAL A 12 -28.27 -1.69 -17.52
CA VAL A 12 -29.40 -1.58 -18.45
C VAL A 12 -30.31 -2.80 -18.35
N SER A 13 -29.75 -4.00 -18.25
CA SER A 13 -30.51 -5.25 -18.10
C SER A 13 -31.30 -5.27 -16.79
N LEU A 14 -30.71 -4.79 -15.68
CA LEU A 14 -31.40 -4.64 -14.39
C LEU A 14 -32.56 -3.66 -14.47
N LEU A 15 -32.34 -2.48 -15.06
CA LEU A 15 -33.40 -1.47 -15.23
C LEU A 15 -34.54 -2.00 -16.11
N SER A 16 -34.23 -2.72 -17.18
CA SER A 16 -35.23 -3.35 -18.05
C SER A 16 -36.03 -4.41 -17.29
N LEU A 17 -35.37 -5.24 -16.48
CA LEU A 17 -36.03 -6.26 -15.66
C LEU A 17 -36.97 -5.64 -14.61
N ILE A 18 -36.57 -4.54 -13.98
CA ILE A 18 -37.41 -3.78 -13.05
C ILE A 18 -38.64 -3.20 -13.77
N HIS A 19 -38.45 -2.61 -14.96
CA HIS A 19 -39.56 -2.08 -15.77
C HIS A 19 -40.55 -3.19 -16.15
N CYS A 20 -40.05 -4.35 -16.53
CA CYS A 20 -40.87 -5.50 -16.88
C CYS A 20 -41.65 -6.04 -15.68
N ALA A 21 -41.00 -6.13 -14.51
CA ALA A 21 -41.65 -6.50 -13.26
C ALA A 21 -42.75 -5.50 -12.84
N TYR A 22 -42.50 -4.20 -13.02
CA TYR A 22 -43.49 -3.16 -12.78
C TYR A 22 -44.71 -3.32 -13.70
N SER A 23 -44.49 -3.49 -15.00
CA SER A 23 -45.56 -3.72 -15.98
C SER A 23 -46.40 -4.96 -15.63
N ALA A 24 -45.74 -6.07 -15.25
CA ALA A 24 -46.43 -7.29 -14.85
C ALA A 24 -47.24 -7.13 -13.55
N ALA A 25 -46.69 -6.44 -12.56
CA ALA A 25 -47.37 -6.15 -11.30
C ALA A 25 -48.59 -5.24 -11.52
N GLN A 26 -48.45 -4.21 -12.35
CA GLN A 26 -49.55 -3.30 -12.71
C GLN A 26 -50.65 -4.04 -13.47
N HIS A 27 -50.31 -4.88 -14.45
CA HIS A 27 -51.28 -5.69 -15.17
C HIS A 27 -52.08 -6.59 -14.22
N ARG A 28 -51.40 -7.23 -13.26
CA ARG A 28 -52.06 -8.06 -12.23
C ARG A 28 -52.96 -7.25 -11.30
N PHE A 29 -52.57 -6.03 -10.94
CA PHE A 29 -53.40 -5.13 -10.15
C PHE A 29 -54.65 -4.67 -10.92
N TYR A 30 -54.49 -4.31 -12.19
CA TYR A 30 -55.57 -3.90 -13.07
C TYR A 30 -56.64 -4.98 -13.25
N LEU A 31 -56.23 -6.23 -13.49
CA LEU A 31 -57.14 -7.38 -13.58
C LEU A 31 -57.90 -7.65 -12.28
N ARG A 32 -57.24 -7.47 -11.12
CA ARG A 32 -57.91 -7.59 -9.80
C ARG A 32 -58.97 -6.51 -9.61
N LEU A 33 -58.71 -5.29 -10.07
CA LEU A 33 -59.63 -4.16 -9.93
C LEU A 33 -60.86 -4.27 -10.86
N THR A 34 -60.68 -4.91 -12.01
CA THR A 34 -61.71 -5.04 -13.05
C THR A 34 -62.48 -6.37 -12.97
N GLU A 35 -62.21 -7.18 -11.95
CA GLU A 35 -62.76 -8.54 -11.76
C GLU A 35 -62.64 -9.46 -12.99
N GLN A 36 -61.70 -9.17 -13.90
CA GLN A 36 -61.50 -9.98 -15.08
C GLN A 36 -60.65 -11.23 -14.77
N PRO A 37 -60.97 -12.39 -15.38
CA PRO A 37 -60.18 -13.60 -15.19
C PRO A 37 -58.78 -13.42 -15.77
N PHE A 38 -57.76 -13.85 -15.02
CA PHE A 38 -56.37 -13.78 -15.45
C PHE A 38 -56.09 -14.85 -16.52
N VAL A 39 -56.12 -14.46 -17.79
CA VAL A 39 -55.97 -15.41 -18.91
C VAL A 39 -54.50 -15.64 -19.27
N SER A 40 -53.71 -14.57 -19.41
CA SER A 40 -52.26 -14.63 -19.63
C SER A 40 -51.60 -13.27 -19.46
N LEU A 41 -50.28 -13.26 -19.21
CA LEU A 41 -49.48 -12.03 -19.25
C LEU A 41 -49.12 -11.72 -20.71
N PRO A 42 -49.11 -10.44 -21.15
CA PRO A 42 -48.74 -10.09 -22.51
C PRO A 42 -47.41 -10.74 -22.93
N ALA A 43 -47.43 -11.46 -24.05
CA ALA A 43 -46.28 -12.25 -24.50
C ALA A 43 -45.01 -11.39 -24.71
N ASP A 44 -45.19 -10.12 -25.07
CA ASP A 44 -44.10 -9.14 -25.21
C ASP A 44 -43.34 -8.90 -23.90
N VAL A 45 -44.07 -8.73 -22.78
CA VAL A 45 -43.48 -8.57 -21.43
C VAL A 45 -42.75 -9.85 -21.01
N VAL A 46 -43.28 -11.01 -21.36
CA VAL A 46 -42.63 -12.31 -21.09
C VAL A 46 -41.35 -12.47 -21.91
N ALA A 47 -41.38 -12.15 -23.21
CA ALA A 47 -40.20 -12.21 -24.06
C ALA A 47 -39.11 -11.23 -23.59
N GLN A 48 -39.49 -10.00 -23.26
CA GLN A 48 -38.59 -8.96 -22.77
C GLN A 48 -37.93 -9.35 -21.43
N THR A 49 -38.69 -9.94 -20.49
CA THR A 49 -38.11 -10.45 -19.22
C THR A 49 -37.09 -11.54 -19.47
N VAL A 50 -37.38 -12.51 -20.35
CA VAL A 50 -36.45 -13.61 -20.66
C VAL A 50 -35.17 -13.09 -21.29
N ILE A 51 -35.27 -12.19 -22.28
CA ILE A 51 -34.09 -11.60 -22.95
C ILE A 51 -33.25 -10.81 -21.94
N SER A 52 -33.91 -10.00 -21.10
CA SER A 52 -33.24 -9.17 -20.09
C SER A 52 -32.57 -10.02 -19.01
N LEU A 53 -33.18 -11.16 -18.64
CA LEU A 53 -32.61 -12.11 -17.69
C LEU A 53 -31.36 -12.78 -18.25
N VAL A 54 -31.39 -13.23 -19.51
CA VAL A 54 -30.21 -13.82 -20.17
C VAL A 54 -29.08 -12.79 -20.29
N ALA A 55 -29.39 -11.56 -20.68
CA ALA A 55 -28.42 -10.47 -20.76
C ALA A 55 -27.81 -10.14 -19.38
N LEU A 56 -28.62 -10.19 -18.32
CA LEU A 56 -28.16 -9.96 -16.95
C LEU A 56 -27.22 -11.08 -16.47
N ILE A 57 -27.57 -12.34 -16.70
CA ILE A 57 -26.72 -13.49 -16.37
C ILE A 57 -25.39 -13.41 -17.14
N TYR A 58 -25.45 -13.07 -18.43
CA TYR A 58 -24.26 -12.89 -19.25
C TYR A 58 -23.39 -11.77 -18.68
N GLY A 59 -23.92 -10.56 -18.53
CA GLY A 59 -23.17 -9.41 -18.05
C GLY A 59 -22.56 -9.61 -16.65
N THR A 60 -23.28 -10.25 -15.73
CA THR A 60 -22.77 -10.53 -14.38
C THR A 60 -21.68 -11.60 -14.38
N SER A 61 -21.75 -12.59 -15.28
CA SER A 61 -20.71 -13.60 -15.46
C SER A 61 -19.38 -13.01 -15.94
N PHE A 62 -19.39 -12.00 -16.82
CA PHE A 62 -18.17 -11.29 -17.24
C PHE A 62 -17.68 -10.29 -16.20
N LEU A 63 -18.55 -9.86 -15.28
CA LEU A 63 -18.16 -9.01 -14.16
C LEU A 63 -17.51 -9.82 -13.04
N ALA A 64 -17.87 -11.10 -12.91
CA ALA A 64 -17.15 -12.01 -12.04
C ALA A 64 -15.68 -12.04 -12.47
N ASN A 65 -14.78 -11.78 -11.52
CA ASN A 65 -13.35 -11.79 -11.81
C ASN A 65 -12.95 -13.14 -12.39
N PRO A 66 -11.98 -13.16 -13.32
CA PRO A 66 -11.47 -14.42 -13.85
C PRO A 66 -10.99 -15.29 -12.69
N PHE A 67 -11.21 -16.60 -12.82
CA PHE A 67 -10.70 -17.57 -11.86
C PHE A 67 -9.21 -17.37 -11.69
N GLN A 68 -8.79 -17.05 -10.46
CA GLN A 68 -7.37 -16.95 -10.17
C GLN A 68 -6.79 -18.36 -10.14
N TYR A 69 -5.72 -18.56 -10.89
CA TYR A 69 -4.99 -19.82 -10.85
C TYR A 69 -4.40 -19.99 -9.45
N ILE A 70 -4.65 -21.13 -8.81
CA ILE A 70 -3.98 -21.50 -7.57
C ILE A 70 -2.54 -21.85 -7.95
N LYS A 71 -1.66 -20.85 -8.02
CA LYS A 71 -0.22 -21.06 -8.23
C LYS A 71 0.29 -21.93 -7.08
N LYS A 72 0.67 -23.18 -7.38
CA LYS A 72 1.77 -23.82 -6.66
C LYS A 72 2.98 -22.94 -6.98
N ASP A 73 3.56 -22.33 -5.94
CA ASP A 73 4.63 -21.33 -6.04
C ASP A 73 4.16 -19.93 -6.53
N GLN A 74 3.67 -19.11 -5.59
CA GLN A 74 3.42 -17.66 -5.76
C GLN A 74 4.71 -16.85 -6.09
N HIS A 75 5.87 -17.51 -6.06
CA HIS A 75 7.21 -16.97 -6.03
C HIS A 75 8.04 -17.35 -7.28
N HIS A 76 7.49 -18.11 -8.23
CA HIS A 76 8.23 -18.69 -9.36
C HIS A 76 8.96 -17.66 -10.21
N ASP A 77 8.38 -16.46 -10.32
CA ASP A 77 8.92 -15.36 -11.12
C ASP A 77 9.83 -14.41 -10.30
N ARG A 78 10.08 -14.69 -9.01
CA ARG A 78 10.98 -13.85 -8.21
C ARG A 78 12.43 -14.25 -8.44
N THR A 79 13.25 -13.27 -8.81
CA THR A 79 14.70 -13.44 -8.97
C THR A 79 15.33 -13.89 -7.65
N CYS A 80 16.40 -14.68 -7.71
CA CYS A 80 17.12 -15.13 -6.50
C CYS A 80 17.45 -13.98 -5.55
N ASP A 81 17.79 -12.80 -6.06
CA ASP A 81 18.08 -11.61 -5.24
C ASP A 81 16.87 -11.14 -4.41
N GLU A 82 15.66 -11.26 -4.93
CA GLU A 82 14.44 -10.87 -4.21
C GLU A 82 13.99 -11.94 -3.22
N ALA A 83 14.29 -13.21 -3.49
CA ALA A 83 14.11 -14.28 -2.51
C ALA A 83 15.14 -14.22 -1.37
N LEU A 84 16.36 -13.76 -1.65
CA LEU A 84 17.44 -13.60 -0.67
C LEU A 84 17.32 -12.31 0.13
N ASN A 85 16.59 -11.31 -0.37
CA ASN A 85 16.26 -10.10 0.37
C ASN A 85 15.28 -10.45 1.52
N CYS A 86 15.83 -10.78 2.68
CA CYS A 86 15.08 -11.11 3.88
C CYS A 86 14.91 -9.85 4.76
N PRO A 87 13.74 -9.19 4.80
CA PRO A 87 13.56 -7.93 5.52
C PRO A 87 13.84 -8.05 7.02
N SER A 88 13.59 -9.23 7.59
CA SER A 88 13.85 -9.54 9.00
C SER A 88 15.34 -9.60 9.36
N PHE A 89 16.22 -9.76 8.38
CA PHE A 89 17.67 -9.91 8.59
C PHE A 89 18.49 -8.81 7.90
N ILE A 90 17.86 -7.69 7.52
CA ILE A 90 18.58 -6.56 6.93
C ILE A 90 19.48 -5.92 7.99
N THR A 91 20.78 -5.90 7.71
CA THR A 91 21.79 -5.22 8.52
C THR A 91 22.22 -3.91 7.83
N PHE A 92 22.18 -2.80 8.56
CA PHE A 92 22.56 -1.48 8.03
C PHE A 92 24.06 -1.19 8.09
N ASP A 93 24.86 -2.08 8.71
CA ASP A 93 26.32 -2.05 8.67
C ASP A 93 26.86 -2.68 7.38
N ASN A 94 26.66 -1.98 6.27
CA ASN A 94 27.15 -2.38 4.96
C ASN A 94 28.07 -1.31 4.34
N ARG A 95 28.67 -1.61 3.19
CA ARG A 95 29.56 -0.68 2.47
C ARG A 95 28.90 0.67 2.15
N ALA A 96 27.58 0.67 1.90
CA ALA A 96 26.84 1.89 1.59
C ALA A 96 26.82 2.87 2.78
N LYS A 97 26.90 2.39 4.02
CA LYS A 97 27.06 3.24 5.21
C LYS A 97 28.33 4.10 5.15
N ALA A 98 29.43 3.59 4.60
CA ALA A 98 30.69 4.33 4.47
C ALA A 98 30.68 5.33 3.30
N MET A 99 29.79 5.12 2.32
CA MET A 99 29.62 6.00 1.16
C MET A 99 28.58 7.09 1.40
N SER A 100 27.85 7.04 2.52
CA SER A 100 26.86 8.07 2.84
C SER A 100 27.56 9.37 3.28
N PRO A 101 27.15 10.54 2.73
CA PRO A 101 27.76 11.83 3.06
C PRO A 101 27.54 12.19 4.54
N GLU A 102 26.41 11.76 5.11
CA GLU A 102 26.05 11.97 6.51
C GLU A 102 27.00 11.22 7.46
N PHE A 103 27.25 9.93 7.21
CA PHE A 103 28.17 9.13 8.02
C PHE A 103 29.63 9.57 7.84
N ALA A 104 30.00 10.07 6.65
CA ALA A 104 31.31 10.66 6.42
C ALA A 104 31.52 11.94 7.26
N MET A 105 30.54 12.84 7.29
CA MET A 105 30.59 14.07 8.09
C MET A 105 30.66 13.76 9.59
N LEU A 106 29.82 12.85 10.08
CA LEU A 106 29.83 12.42 11.48
C LEU A 106 31.17 11.79 11.89
N ARG A 107 31.81 11.02 11.00
CA ARG A 107 33.16 10.47 11.24
C ARG A 107 34.18 11.59 11.42
N THR A 108 34.17 12.59 10.54
CA THR A 108 35.10 13.74 10.59
C THR A 108 34.89 14.56 11.87
N LEU A 109 33.64 14.86 12.23
CA LEU A 109 33.32 15.59 13.45
C LEU A 109 33.75 14.82 14.71
N LYS A 110 33.51 13.50 14.76
CA LYS A 110 33.93 12.65 15.87
C LYS A 110 35.46 12.59 16.00
N GLN A 111 36.21 12.61 14.90
CA GLN A 111 37.67 12.70 14.90
C GLN A 111 38.13 14.07 15.43
N GLN A 112 37.52 15.16 14.97
CA GLN A 112 37.84 16.51 15.44
C GLN A 112 37.60 16.67 16.94
N GLN A 113 36.50 16.13 17.47
CA GLN A 113 36.22 16.13 18.91
C GLN A 113 37.25 15.34 19.72
N ARG A 114 37.68 14.15 19.25
CA ARG A 114 38.73 13.37 19.94
C ARG A 114 40.06 14.13 20.00
N LEU A 115 40.44 14.78 18.91
CA LEU A 115 41.66 15.59 18.85
C LEU A 115 41.58 16.77 19.84
N ARG A 116 40.42 17.44 19.91
CA ARG A 116 40.19 18.52 20.88
C ARG A 116 40.26 18.01 22.33
N GLN A 117 39.61 16.90 22.65
CA GLN A 117 39.61 16.35 24.01
C GLN A 117 41.01 15.91 24.45
N ASN A 118 41.79 15.30 23.55
CA ASN A 118 43.16 14.90 23.85
C ASN A 118 44.08 16.11 24.06
N SER A 119 43.88 17.18 23.28
CA SER A 119 44.58 18.46 23.47
C SER A 119 44.25 19.10 24.83
N SER A 120 42.97 19.16 25.21
CA SER A 120 42.54 19.70 26.52
C SER A 120 43.08 18.90 27.71
N ARG A 121 43.23 17.58 27.56
CA ARG A 121 43.79 16.70 28.59
C ARG A 121 45.30 16.92 28.75
N SER A 122 46.01 17.23 27.67
CA SER A 122 47.43 17.60 27.73
C SER A 122 47.65 18.96 28.41
N THR A 123 46.79 19.95 28.16
CA THR A 123 46.92 21.30 28.75
C THR A 123 46.55 21.34 30.23
N HIS A 124 45.58 20.51 30.68
CA HIS A 124 45.27 20.38 32.11
C HIS A 124 46.40 19.67 32.88
N SER A 125 47.11 18.72 32.25
CA SER A 125 48.27 18.07 32.87
C SER A 125 49.49 19.01 32.96
N GLY A 126 49.69 19.92 32.00
CA GLY A 126 50.77 20.91 32.04
C GLY A 126 50.56 22.03 33.07
N ARG A 127 49.31 22.49 33.26
CA ARG A 127 49.00 23.58 34.20
C ARG A 127 49.17 23.18 35.69
N VAL A 128 49.04 21.90 36.02
CA VAL A 128 49.33 21.41 37.39
C VAL A 128 50.84 21.39 37.66
N SER A 129 51.67 21.15 36.65
CA SER A 129 53.13 21.20 36.79
C SER A 129 53.69 22.62 36.87
N GLU A 130 53.08 23.61 36.21
CA GLU A 130 53.53 25.01 36.32
C GLU A 130 53.16 25.68 37.66
N ALA A 131 52.04 25.32 38.29
CA ALA A 131 51.64 25.91 39.57
C ALA A 131 52.52 25.46 40.76
N ILE A 132 53.23 24.33 40.64
CA ILE A 132 54.15 23.83 41.67
C ILE A 132 55.53 24.51 41.55
N HIS A 133 55.90 25.04 40.38
CA HIS A 133 57.23 25.63 40.15
C HIS A 133 57.30 27.15 40.44
N SER A 134 56.18 27.85 40.61
CA SER A 134 56.17 29.29 40.89
C SER A 134 56.23 29.67 42.38
N SER A 135 56.41 28.72 43.30
CA SER A 135 56.51 29.00 44.75
C SER A 135 57.93 28.91 45.32
N GLU A 136 58.97 28.68 44.50
CA GLU A 136 60.33 28.38 44.98
C GLU A 136 61.41 29.23 44.30
N SER A 137 61.26 30.56 44.28
CA SER A 137 62.35 31.44 43.83
C SER A 137 62.32 32.84 44.45
N THR A 138 62.35 32.92 45.79
CA THR A 138 62.84 34.11 46.50
C THR A 138 63.32 33.68 47.89
N ASP A 139 64.54 33.16 47.98
CA ASP A 139 65.43 33.54 49.08
C ASP A 139 66.87 33.14 48.80
N SER A 140 67.80 33.92 49.34
CA SER A 140 69.26 33.71 49.40
C SER A 140 70.11 34.31 48.26
N GLN A 141 70.32 35.64 48.32
CA GLN A 141 71.57 36.26 47.90
C GLN A 141 72.06 37.21 49.02
N GLU A 142 73.27 36.92 49.51
CA GLU A 142 74.15 37.65 50.45
C GLU A 142 73.83 37.68 51.96
#